data_AF-A0A3G9HJS8-F1
#
_entry.id   AF-A0A3G9HJS8-F1
#
_cell.length_a   1.000
_cell.length_b   1.000
_cell.length_c   1.000
_cell.angle_alpha   90.00
_cell.angle_beta   90.00
_cell.angle_gamma   90.00
#
_symmetry.space_group_name_H-M   'P 1'
#
loop_
_entity.id
_entity.type
_entity.pdbx_description
1 polymer ?
#
loop_
_entity_poly.entity_id
_entity_poly.type
_entity_poly.pdbx_seq_one_letter_code
_entity_poly.pdbx_strand_id
1 'polypeptide(L)'
;MINTILFVAVIVLMLILFALLVVILLEYRAKKSYDHYIMESGNVEEELSQAAKREEAEGGYREIERAIPSPREQERSVEEIVRDTVSEIEPQTANEPQESATRFKQFPQKESRERENNPAVEEILHRSYKPFTHDRLVETMGLSAQEADEFVLELIHQLEDAIVELDGKIEAEDFDEVEHITHGLKGAALNIGSGGVADILVDYNNEMKNGGDPERASAYQELLRRAVSDLKIEYSQVA
;
A
#
# COMPACT_ATOMS: atom_id res chain seq x y z
N MET A 1 -10.98 -58.75 11.00
CA MET A 1 -9.80 -57.86 11.05
C MET A 1 -9.62 -57.07 9.75
N ILE A 2 -9.74 -57.70 8.57
CA ILE A 2 -9.64 -56.98 7.28
C ILE A 2 -10.76 -55.94 7.11
N ASN A 3 -12.03 -56.31 7.40
CA ASN A 3 -13.16 -55.39 7.27
C ASN A 3 -13.08 -54.16 8.19
N THR A 4 -12.50 -54.31 9.39
CA THR A 4 -12.32 -53.19 10.33
C THR A 4 -11.25 -52.22 9.86
N ILE A 5 -10.15 -52.72 9.27
CA ILE A 5 -9.09 -51.86 8.71
C ILE A 5 -9.63 -51.09 7.50
N LEU A 6 -10.39 -51.75 6.62
CA LEU A 6 -11.00 -51.11 5.46
C LEU A 6 -11.99 -50.01 5.87
N PHE A 7 -12.82 -50.27 6.89
CA PHE A 7 -13.78 -49.30 7.41
C PHE A 7 -13.10 -48.04 7.96
N VAL A 8 -12.01 -48.20 8.74
CA VAL A 8 -11.23 -47.08 9.26
C VAL A 8 -10.59 -46.27 8.13
N ALA A 9 -10.04 -46.94 7.11
CA ALA A 9 -9.43 -46.27 5.97
C ALA A 9 -10.43 -45.39 5.20
N VAL A 10 -11.67 -45.86 5.02
CA VAL A 10 -12.74 -45.09 4.35
C VAL A 10 -13.11 -43.84 5.16
N ILE A 11 -13.19 -43.95 6.49
CA ILE A 11 -13.48 -42.79 7.36
C ILE A 11 -12.37 -41.74 7.25
N VAL A 12 -11.11 -42.15 7.32
CA VAL A 12 -9.97 -41.24 7.20
C VAL A 12 -9.97 -40.53 5.85
N LEU A 13 -10.24 -41.27 4.76
CA LEU A 13 -10.34 -40.68 3.42
C LEU A 13 -11.47 -39.63 3.33
N MET A 14 -12.64 -39.92 3.89
CA MET A 14 -13.76 -38.97 3.93
C MET A 14 -13.43 -37.70 4.71
N LEU A 15 -12.71 -37.81 5.82
CA LEU A 15 -12.27 -36.64 6.61
C LEU A 15 -11.27 -35.77 5.83
N ILE A 16 -10.34 -36.38 5.10
CA ILE A 16 -9.39 -35.65 4.25
C ILE A 16 -10.12 -34.91 3.13
N LEU A 17 -11.06 -35.58 2.45
CA LEU A 17 -11.86 -34.96 1.39
C LEU A 17 -12.73 -33.81 1.92
N PHE A 18 -13.30 -33.96 3.13
CA PHE A 18 -14.06 -32.91 3.78
C PHE A 18 -13.18 -31.70 4.13
N ALA A 19 -11.99 -31.92 4.68
CA ALA A 19 -11.04 -30.85 4.97
C ALA A 19 -10.64 -30.08 3.70
N LEU A 20 -10.38 -30.79 2.59
CA LEU A 20 -10.10 -30.16 1.29
C LEU A 20 -11.28 -29.34 0.79
N LEU A 21 -12.52 -29.84 0.90
CA LEU A 21 -13.73 -29.10 0.53
C LEU A 21 -13.85 -27.80 1.33
N VAL A 22 -13.58 -27.84 2.64
CA VAL A 22 -13.63 -26.65 3.51
C VAL A 22 -12.59 -25.61 3.08
N VAL A 23 -11.36 -26.02 2.76
CA VAL A 23 -10.32 -25.11 2.26
C VAL A 23 -10.76 -24.43 0.96
N ILE A 24 -11.30 -25.19 0.01
CA ILE A 24 -11.82 -24.66 -1.27
C ILE A 24 -12.95 -23.65 -1.02
N LEU A 25 -13.88 -23.94 -0.11
CA LEU A 25 -14.98 -23.03 0.21
C LEU A 25 -14.51 -21.73 0.89
N LEU A 26 -13.47 -21.80 1.73
CA LEU A 26 -12.87 -20.62 2.35
C LEU A 26 -12.19 -19.73 1.32
N GLU A 27 -11.42 -20.30 0.40
CA GLU A 27 -10.81 -19.54 -0.71
C GLU A 27 -11.86 -18.95 -1.65
N TYR A 28 -12.90 -19.72 -1.98
CA TYR A 28 -13.98 -19.23 -2.85
C TYR A 28 -14.73 -18.04 -2.25
N ARG A 29 -14.93 -18.04 -0.92
CA ARG A 29 -15.55 -16.91 -0.22
C ARG A 29 -14.66 -15.67 -0.23
N ALA A 30 -13.34 -15.83 -0.07
CA ALA A 30 -12.39 -14.73 -0.13
C ALA A 30 -12.38 -14.06 -1.52
N LYS A 31 -12.40 -14.85 -2.61
CA LYS A 31 -12.36 -14.32 -3.98
C LYS A 31 -13.59 -13.49 -4.35
N LYS A 32 -14.79 -13.90 -3.91
CA LYS A 32 -16.04 -13.16 -4.20
C LYS A 32 -16.06 -11.76 -3.56
N SER A 33 -15.31 -11.55 -2.49
CA SER A 33 -15.14 -10.23 -1.87
C SER A 33 -14.25 -9.30 -2.71
N TYR A 34 -13.29 -9.87 -3.45
CA TYR A 34 -12.33 -9.12 -4.27
C TYR A 34 -12.93 -8.60 -5.57
N ASP A 35 -13.76 -9.41 -6.24
CA ASP A 35 -14.41 -9.01 -7.50
C ASP A 35 -15.41 -7.86 -7.31
N HIS A 36 -16.02 -7.72 -6.12
CA HIS A 36 -16.90 -6.60 -5.81
C HIS A 36 -16.10 -5.29 -5.60
N TYR A 37 -14.89 -5.37 -5.06
CA TYR A 37 -14.04 -4.21 -4.75
C TYR A 37 -13.42 -3.58 -6.02
N ILE A 38 -13.01 -4.39 -7.00
CA ILE A 38 -12.48 -3.86 -8.28
C ILE A 38 -13.59 -3.17 -9.12
N MET A 39 -14.83 -3.65 -9.04
CA MET A 39 -15.95 -2.99 -9.74
C MET A 39 -16.36 -1.65 -9.12
N GLU A 40 -16.13 -1.46 -7.82
CA GLU A 40 -16.51 -0.24 -7.11
C GLU A 40 -15.42 0.84 -7.19
N SER A 41 -14.14 0.47 -7.07
CA SER A 41 -13.00 1.39 -7.21
C SER A 41 -12.82 1.95 -8.63
N GLY A 42 -13.12 1.17 -9.67
CA GLY A 42 -13.05 1.65 -11.07
C GLY A 42 -14.01 2.79 -11.40
N ASN A 43 -15.17 2.89 -10.72
CA ASN A 43 -16.13 3.97 -10.94
C ASN A 43 -15.73 5.28 -10.23
N VAL A 44 -14.95 5.20 -9.13
CA VAL A 44 -14.54 6.38 -8.35
C VAL A 44 -13.51 7.21 -9.10
N GLU A 45 -12.58 6.57 -9.83
CA GLU A 45 -11.58 7.27 -10.64
C GLU A 45 -12.23 8.01 -11.83
N GLU A 46 -13.28 7.43 -12.41
CA GLU A 46 -14.04 8.07 -13.49
C GLU A 46 -14.88 9.26 -13.00
N GLU A 47 -15.48 9.17 -11.80
CA GLU A 47 -16.18 10.29 -11.18
C GLU A 47 -15.24 11.45 -10.79
N LEU A 48 -14.06 11.16 -10.22
CA LEU A 48 -13.06 12.18 -9.87
C LEU A 48 -12.53 12.91 -11.12
N SER A 49 -12.27 12.17 -12.20
CA SER A 49 -11.86 12.75 -13.49
C SER A 49 -12.94 13.64 -14.11
N GLN A 50 -14.21 13.26 -13.96
CA GLN A 50 -15.33 14.08 -14.43
C GLN A 50 -15.57 15.32 -13.55
N ALA A 51 -15.36 15.24 -12.24
CA ALA A 51 -15.49 16.37 -11.33
C ALA A 51 -14.44 17.45 -11.59
N ALA A 52 -13.18 17.07 -11.79
CA ALA A 52 -12.08 17.99 -12.10
C ALA A 52 -12.33 18.77 -13.42
N LYS A 53 -12.87 18.09 -14.45
CA LYS A 53 -13.24 18.72 -15.73
C LYS A 53 -14.41 19.72 -15.60
N ARG A 54 -15.27 19.58 -14.59
CA ARG A 54 -16.38 20.52 -14.34
C ARG A 54 -15.90 21.78 -13.63
N GLU A 55 -14.96 21.68 -12.70
CA GLU A 55 -14.39 22.87 -12.04
C GLU A 55 -13.59 23.75 -13.00
N GLU A 56 -12.85 23.15 -13.94
CA GLU A 56 -12.15 23.92 -15.00
C GLU A 56 -13.11 24.63 -15.97
N ALA A 57 -14.31 24.08 -16.17
CA ALA A 57 -15.32 24.68 -17.04
C ALA A 57 -16.11 25.82 -16.37
N GLU A 58 -16.22 25.83 -15.02
CA GLU A 58 -17.00 26.83 -14.28
C GLU A 58 -16.14 27.93 -13.61
N GLY A 59 -14.82 27.76 -13.53
CA GLY A 59 -13.83 28.73 -13.02
C GLY A 59 -13.52 29.89 -13.98
N GLY A 60 -14.53 30.52 -14.56
CA GLY A 60 -14.41 31.71 -15.39
C GLY A 60 -14.03 32.96 -14.58
N TYR A 61 -12.84 33.49 -14.85
CA TYR A 61 -12.31 34.77 -14.38
C TYR A 61 -13.37 35.87 -14.23
N ARG A 62 -13.64 36.29 -12.99
CA ARG A 62 -14.12 37.65 -12.70
C ARG A 62 -12.93 38.55 -12.40
N GLU A 63 -12.32 39.02 -13.48
CA GLU A 63 -11.29 40.05 -13.46
C GLU A 63 -11.92 41.40 -13.11
N ILE A 64 -11.54 41.96 -11.94
CA ILE A 64 -11.94 43.31 -11.54
C ILE A 64 -10.98 44.30 -12.21
N GLU A 65 -11.50 44.92 -13.25
CA GLU A 65 -10.94 46.05 -13.99
C GLU A 65 -10.77 47.28 -13.08
N ARG A 66 -9.54 47.78 -12.91
CA ARG A 66 -9.27 49.22 -12.63
C ARG A 66 -7.83 49.64 -12.93
N ALA A 67 -7.74 50.39 -14.04
CA ALA A 67 -6.89 51.55 -14.31
C ALA A 67 -5.36 51.36 -14.50
N ILE A 68 -4.97 51.49 -15.77
CA ILE A 68 -3.65 51.66 -16.37
C ILE A 68 -3.12 53.11 -16.13
N PRO A 69 -1.80 53.41 -16.24
CA PRO A 69 -1.22 53.68 -17.57
C PRO A 69 0.17 53.04 -17.85
N SER A 70 0.25 52.61 -19.11
CA SER A 70 1.38 52.23 -20.01
C SER A 70 2.51 53.29 -20.09
N PRO A 71 3.62 53.18 -20.90
CA PRO A 71 4.21 52.08 -21.71
C PRO A 71 5.76 51.92 -21.57
N ARG A 72 6.30 50.74 -21.91
CA ARG A 72 7.57 50.54 -22.67
C ARG A 72 7.78 49.04 -22.94
N GLU A 73 7.55 48.60 -24.17
CA GLU A 73 8.61 48.26 -25.14
C GLU A 73 9.55 47.14 -24.67
N GLN A 74 9.20 45.88 -24.96
CA GLN A 74 10.14 44.96 -25.58
C GLN A 74 9.43 43.77 -26.22
N GLU A 75 9.39 43.82 -27.55
CA GLU A 75 9.14 42.70 -28.45
C GLU A 75 10.28 41.68 -28.38
N ARG A 76 9.92 40.39 -28.39
CA ARG A 76 10.58 39.25 -29.07
C ARG A 76 9.86 37.96 -28.63
N SER A 77 8.88 37.48 -29.40
CA SER A 77 9.05 36.51 -30.50
C SER A 77 9.68 35.18 -30.05
N VAL A 78 8.84 34.22 -29.63
CA VAL A 78 9.07 32.78 -29.86
C VAL A 78 7.70 32.14 -30.11
N GLU A 79 7.19 32.38 -31.32
CA GLU A 79 6.29 31.46 -31.98
C GLU A 79 7.14 30.32 -32.57
N GLU A 80 6.52 29.15 -32.74
CA GLU A 80 6.88 28.16 -33.77
C GLU A 80 7.97 27.12 -33.45
N ILE A 81 7.60 26.08 -32.70
CA ILE A 81 7.99 24.68 -32.97
C ILE A 81 6.74 23.83 -32.64
N VAL A 82 5.79 23.66 -33.58
CA VAL A 82 5.66 22.50 -34.50
C VAL A 82 5.63 21.18 -33.72
N ARG A 83 4.46 20.61 -33.41
CA ARG A 83 3.56 19.80 -34.26
C ARG A 83 4.12 18.39 -34.55
N ASP A 84 3.23 17.42 -34.40
CA ASP A 84 3.29 16.02 -34.85
C ASP A 84 4.24 15.08 -34.09
N THR A 85 3.67 14.17 -33.29
CA THR A 85 3.68 12.73 -33.59
C THR A 85 2.63 12.03 -32.72
N VAL A 86 1.46 11.80 -33.33
CA VAL A 86 0.54 10.72 -32.94
C VAL A 86 1.18 9.43 -33.41
N SER A 87 1.46 8.50 -32.49
CA SER A 87 1.73 7.10 -32.86
C SER A 87 0.94 6.19 -31.92
N GLU A 88 -0.18 5.77 -32.47
CA GLU A 88 -0.92 4.53 -32.27
C GLU A 88 -0.03 3.37 -31.76
N ILE A 89 -0.28 2.92 -30.52
CA ILE A 89 0.22 1.64 -30.01
C ILE A 89 -0.99 0.76 -29.75
N GLU A 90 -1.09 -0.31 -30.55
CA GLU A 90 -2.03 -1.41 -30.39
C GLU A 90 -1.81 -2.16 -29.06
N PRO A 91 -2.89 -2.69 -28.43
CA PRO A 91 -2.80 -3.39 -27.16
C PRO A 91 -2.20 -4.79 -27.33
N GLN A 92 -1.08 -5.06 -26.64
CA GLN A 92 -0.52 -6.41 -26.54
C GLN A 92 -1.21 -7.22 -25.43
N THR A 93 -1.85 -8.28 -25.90
CA THR A 93 -2.18 -9.58 -25.33
C THR A 93 -1.70 -9.92 -23.91
N ALA A 94 -2.68 -10.38 -23.13
CA ALA A 94 -2.60 -11.00 -21.81
C ALA A 94 -1.56 -12.12 -21.68
N ASN A 95 -0.83 -12.11 -20.56
CA ASN A 95 -0.20 -13.29 -19.98
C ASN A 95 -0.81 -13.57 -18.60
N GLU A 96 -1.00 -14.86 -18.35
CA GLU A 96 -1.72 -15.48 -17.23
C GLU A 96 -1.14 -15.15 -15.85
N PRO A 97 -1.96 -14.94 -14.80
CA PRO A 97 -1.50 -14.95 -13.42
C PRO A 97 -1.32 -16.39 -12.94
N GLN A 98 -0.07 -16.75 -12.62
CA GLN A 98 0.27 -17.97 -11.90
C GLN A 98 -0.31 -17.97 -10.48
N GLU A 99 -0.70 -19.17 -10.06
CA GLU A 99 -1.07 -19.57 -8.70
C GLU A 99 -0.14 -18.98 -7.63
N SER A 100 -0.72 -18.30 -6.65
CA SER A 100 -0.02 -17.96 -5.40
C SER A 100 -0.83 -18.49 -4.22
N ALA A 101 -0.27 -19.52 -3.59
CA ALA A 101 -0.75 -20.13 -2.37
C ALA A 101 -0.46 -19.22 -1.16
N THR A 102 -1.49 -18.85 -0.39
CA THR A 102 -1.30 -18.17 0.90
C THR A 102 -0.89 -19.17 1.97
N ARG A 103 0.41 -19.46 1.96
CA ARG A 103 1.16 -20.00 3.09
C ARG A 103 1.26 -18.87 4.11
N PHE A 104 0.69 -19.04 5.30
CA PHE A 104 1.03 -18.23 6.48
C PHE A 104 2.55 -18.32 6.69
N LYS A 105 3.29 -17.37 6.11
CA LYS A 105 4.72 -17.23 6.33
C LYS A 105 4.85 -16.53 7.68
N GLN A 106 5.11 -17.33 8.72
CA GLN A 106 5.89 -16.82 9.83
C GLN A 106 7.10 -16.12 9.23
N PHE A 107 7.23 -14.82 9.47
CA PHE A 107 8.38 -14.06 9.01
C PHE A 107 9.64 -14.77 9.54
N PRO A 108 10.53 -15.25 8.65
CA PRO A 108 11.75 -15.88 9.10
C PRO A 108 12.54 -14.85 9.89
N GLN A 109 12.72 -15.10 11.20
CA GLN A 109 13.72 -14.39 11.99
C GLN A 109 15.08 -14.77 11.42
N LYS A 110 15.59 -13.92 10.52
CA LYS A 110 16.93 -14.05 9.94
C LYS A 110 17.92 -14.03 11.12
N GLU A 111 18.63 -15.14 11.32
CA GLU A 111 19.66 -15.28 12.35
C GLU A 111 20.59 -14.06 12.29
N SER A 112 20.72 -13.38 13.43
CA SER A 112 21.51 -12.18 13.64
C SER A 112 22.94 -12.40 13.15
N ARG A 113 23.25 -12.00 11.92
CA ARG A 113 24.62 -11.64 11.55
C ARG A 113 25.07 -10.61 12.58
N GLU A 114 26.27 -10.76 13.13
CA GLU A 114 26.89 -9.74 13.99
C GLU A 114 26.86 -8.42 13.21
N ARG A 115 25.83 -7.61 13.45
CA ARG A 115 25.72 -6.27 12.87
C ARG A 115 26.89 -5.52 13.49
N GLU A 116 27.83 -5.12 12.65
CA GLU A 116 28.84 -4.14 13.05
C GLU A 116 28.08 -2.96 13.68
N ASN A 117 28.49 -2.49 14.86
CA ASN A 117 27.77 -1.47 15.62
C ASN A 117 27.73 -0.15 14.83
N ASN A 118 26.79 -0.05 13.89
CA ASN A 118 26.56 1.14 13.10
C ASN A 118 25.65 2.07 13.91
N PRO A 119 26.18 3.18 14.46
CA PRO A 119 25.41 4.06 15.34
C PRO A 119 24.20 4.69 14.63
N ALA A 120 24.22 4.83 13.31
CA ALA A 120 23.09 5.35 12.53
C ALA A 120 21.92 4.34 12.49
N VAL A 121 22.21 3.04 12.42
CA VAL A 121 21.19 1.98 12.49
C VAL A 121 20.57 1.95 13.88
N GLU A 122 21.38 2.08 14.93
CA GLU A 122 20.90 2.06 16.30
C GLU A 122 20.02 3.28 16.61
N GLU A 123 20.37 4.45 16.09
CA GLU A 123 19.54 5.66 16.20
C GLU A 123 18.16 5.46 15.57
N ILE A 124 18.10 4.84 14.38
CA ILE A 124 16.84 4.51 13.71
C ILE A 124 16.02 3.58 14.62
N LEU A 125 16.58 2.46 15.04
CA LEU A 125 15.86 1.44 15.82
C LEU A 125 15.32 1.92 17.18
N HIS A 126 15.90 2.99 17.73
CA HIS A 126 15.48 3.60 19.00
C HIS A 126 14.62 4.85 18.82
N ARG A 127 14.34 5.27 17.58
CA ARG A 127 13.47 6.41 17.32
C ARG A 127 12.06 6.12 17.82
N SER A 128 11.52 7.06 18.58
CA SER A 128 10.17 6.97 19.12
C SER A 128 9.20 7.68 18.18
N TYR A 129 8.20 6.93 17.73
CA TYR A 129 7.13 7.42 16.88
C TYR A 129 5.83 7.55 17.68
N LYS A 130 4.93 8.43 17.24
CA LYS A 130 3.63 8.62 17.90
C LYS A 130 2.83 7.31 17.83
N PRO A 131 2.14 6.88 18.90
CA PRO A 131 1.20 5.78 18.80
C PRO A 131 0.10 6.08 17.78
N PHE A 132 -0.48 5.03 17.20
CA PHE A 132 -1.61 5.14 16.30
C PHE A 132 -2.83 5.74 17.03
N THR A 133 -3.64 6.51 16.30
CA THR A 133 -4.92 7.06 16.78
C THR A 133 -5.91 7.10 15.62
N HIS A 134 -7.13 6.58 15.79
CA HIS A 134 -8.18 6.65 14.77
C HIS A 134 -8.98 7.97 14.77
N ASP A 135 -8.56 8.94 15.59
CA ASP A 135 -9.22 10.25 15.74
C ASP A 135 -9.48 10.94 14.40
N ARG A 136 -8.54 10.85 13.44
CA ARG A 136 -8.73 11.49 12.13
C ARG A 136 -9.88 10.87 11.33
N LEU A 137 -10.01 9.55 11.34
CA LEU A 137 -11.09 8.83 10.65
C LEU A 137 -12.44 9.20 11.25
N VAL A 138 -12.53 9.24 12.58
CA VAL A 138 -13.79 9.51 13.29
C VAL A 138 -14.13 11.00 13.27
N GLU A 139 -13.21 11.87 13.68
CA GLU A 139 -13.47 13.29 13.86
C GLU A 139 -13.41 14.08 12.55
N THR A 140 -12.50 13.74 11.64
CA THR A 140 -12.29 14.51 10.40
C THR A 140 -13.05 13.93 9.22
N MET A 141 -13.09 12.59 9.08
CA MET A 141 -13.83 11.93 8.00
C MET A 141 -15.27 11.60 8.38
N GLY A 142 -15.65 11.73 9.66
CA GLY A 142 -17.01 11.50 10.12
C GLY A 142 -17.42 10.03 10.11
N LEU A 143 -16.44 9.11 10.07
CA LEU A 143 -16.70 7.68 10.07
C LEU A 143 -17.16 7.22 11.45
N SER A 144 -18.00 6.19 11.48
CA SER A 144 -18.23 5.44 12.70
C SER A 144 -16.95 4.72 13.14
N ALA A 145 -16.86 4.35 14.42
CA ALA A 145 -15.71 3.60 14.92
C ALA A 145 -15.50 2.28 14.15
N GLN A 146 -16.59 1.59 13.81
CA GLN A 146 -16.52 0.33 13.06
C GLN A 146 -15.99 0.52 11.64
N GLU A 147 -16.47 1.53 10.91
CA GLU A 147 -15.95 1.86 9.57
C GLU A 147 -14.47 2.25 9.66
N ALA A 148 -14.09 3.04 10.68
CA ALA A 148 -12.70 3.40 10.91
C ALA A 148 -11.82 2.16 11.14
N ASP A 149 -12.28 1.18 11.91
CA ASP A 149 -11.57 -0.08 12.13
C ASP A 149 -11.38 -0.86 10.82
N GLU A 150 -12.38 -0.87 9.93
CA GLU A 150 -12.29 -1.51 8.62
C GLU A 150 -11.18 -0.88 7.74
N PHE A 151 -11.09 0.45 7.70
CA PHE A 151 -10.00 1.14 6.99
C PHE A 151 -8.61 0.84 7.59
N VAL A 152 -8.52 0.71 8.91
CA VAL A 152 -7.25 0.36 9.58
C VAL A 152 -6.86 -1.08 9.26
N LEU A 153 -7.81 -2.01 9.27
CA LEU A 153 -7.57 -3.40 8.87
C LEU A 153 -7.11 -3.50 7.41
N GLU A 154 -7.72 -2.73 6.50
CA GLU A 154 -7.27 -2.65 5.11
C GLU A 154 -5.83 -2.12 5.01
N LEU A 155 -5.51 -1.05 5.73
CA LEU A 155 -4.14 -0.53 5.78
C LEU A 155 -3.15 -1.57 6.32
N ILE A 156 -3.51 -2.31 7.38
CA ILE A 156 -2.69 -3.39 7.92
C ILE A 156 -2.38 -4.42 6.83
N HIS A 157 -3.38 -4.87 6.08
CA HIS A 157 -3.18 -5.83 4.99
C HIS A 157 -2.25 -5.30 3.90
N GLN A 158 -2.45 -4.05 3.46
CA GLN A 158 -1.56 -3.42 2.47
C GLN A 158 -0.11 -3.34 2.98
N LEU A 159 0.09 -3.00 4.26
CA LEU A 159 1.41 -2.94 4.88
C LEU A 159 2.06 -4.32 4.98
N GLU A 160 1.32 -5.38 5.29
CA GLU A 160 1.86 -6.74 5.36
C GLU A 160 2.35 -7.24 4.00
N ASP A 161 1.57 -7.03 2.95
CA ASP A 161 1.94 -7.42 1.59
C ASP A 161 3.18 -6.64 1.12
N ALA A 162 3.18 -5.33 1.34
CA ALA A 162 4.30 -4.48 0.96
C ALA A 162 5.56 -4.78 1.76
N ILE A 163 5.46 -5.17 3.04
CA ILE A 163 6.60 -5.61 3.84
C ILE A 163 7.31 -6.80 3.18
N VAL A 164 6.57 -7.76 2.62
CA VAL A 164 7.16 -8.91 1.91
C VAL A 164 7.87 -8.46 0.64
N GLU A 165 7.25 -7.55 -0.11
CA GLU A 165 7.84 -7.01 -1.34
C GLU A 165 9.12 -6.22 -1.05
N LEU A 166 9.09 -5.34 -0.05
CA LEU A 166 10.20 -4.51 0.40
C LEU A 166 11.43 -5.35 0.78
N ASP A 167 11.24 -6.50 1.47
CA ASP A 167 12.38 -7.39 1.77
C ASP A 167 13.11 -7.81 0.50
N GLY A 168 12.36 -8.21 -0.54
CA GLY A 168 12.94 -8.65 -1.81
C GLY A 168 13.69 -7.52 -2.51
N LYS A 169 13.15 -6.29 -2.44
CA LYS A 169 13.79 -5.09 -3.01
C LYS A 169 15.04 -4.66 -2.26
N ILE A 170 15.03 -4.69 -0.92
CA ILE A 170 16.21 -4.41 -0.09
C ILE A 170 17.31 -5.45 -0.35
N GLU A 171 16.96 -6.74 -0.44
CA GLU A 171 17.93 -7.80 -0.74
C GLU A 171 18.53 -7.68 -2.16
N ALA A 172 17.78 -7.10 -3.10
CA ALA A 172 18.24 -6.78 -4.44
C ALA A 172 18.95 -5.42 -4.54
N GLU A 173 19.04 -4.66 -3.45
CA GLU A 173 19.55 -3.28 -3.40
C GLU A 173 18.82 -2.33 -4.37
N ASP A 174 17.54 -2.60 -4.64
CA ASP A 174 16.67 -1.86 -5.57
C ASP A 174 15.94 -0.72 -4.83
N PHE A 175 16.71 0.29 -4.39
CA PHE A 175 16.21 1.36 -3.52
C PHE A 175 15.23 2.32 -4.20
N ASP A 176 15.25 2.42 -5.53
CA ASP A 176 14.26 3.20 -6.28
C ASP A 176 12.86 2.57 -6.15
N GLU A 177 12.77 1.24 -6.21
CA GLU A 177 11.50 0.53 -5.97
C GLU A 177 11.10 0.56 -4.50
N VAL A 178 12.06 0.49 -3.56
CA VAL A 178 11.75 0.71 -2.12
C VAL A 178 11.18 2.12 -1.91
N GLU A 179 11.74 3.15 -2.55
CA GLU A 179 11.21 4.51 -2.53
C GLU A 179 9.78 4.56 -3.08
N HIS A 180 9.54 3.94 -4.24
CA HIS A 180 8.23 3.94 -4.88
C HIS A 180 7.16 3.29 -4.00
N ILE A 181 7.44 2.09 -3.46
CA ILE A 181 6.51 1.36 -2.58
C ILE A 181 6.24 2.18 -1.31
N THR A 182 7.29 2.66 -0.63
CA THR A 182 7.13 3.47 0.58
C THR A 182 6.40 4.79 0.32
N HIS A 183 6.49 5.34 -0.89
CA HIS A 183 5.74 6.52 -1.32
C HIS A 183 4.23 6.25 -1.43
N GLY A 184 3.83 5.10 -1.98
CA GLY A 184 2.42 4.71 -2.05
C GLY A 184 1.85 4.51 -0.65
N LEU A 185 2.57 3.72 0.18
CA LEU A 185 2.15 3.40 1.54
C LEU A 185 2.04 4.64 2.43
N LYS A 186 2.99 5.58 2.36
CA LYS A 186 2.89 6.80 3.19
C LYS A 186 1.66 7.62 2.82
N GLY A 187 1.24 7.62 1.55
CA GLY A 187 0.01 8.30 1.11
C GLY A 187 -1.23 7.71 1.78
N ALA A 188 -1.36 6.38 1.74
CA ALA A 188 -2.44 5.67 2.43
C ALA A 188 -2.42 5.91 3.95
N ALA A 189 -1.26 5.75 4.58
CA ALA A 189 -1.06 5.95 6.00
C ALA A 189 -1.37 7.39 6.47
N LEU A 190 -0.92 8.40 5.70
CA LEU A 190 -1.18 9.81 5.99
C LEU A 190 -2.66 10.16 5.81
N ASN A 191 -3.36 9.58 4.84
CA ASN A 191 -4.79 9.84 4.65
C ASN A 191 -5.60 9.35 5.86
N ILE A 192 -5.31 8.15 6.33
CA ILE A 192 -5.97 7.52 7.49
C ILE A 192 -5.55 8.19 8.82
N GLY A 193 -4.36 8.80 8.85
CA GLY A 193 -3.83 9.44 10.06
C GLY A 193 -3.22 8.45 11.02
N SER A 194 -2.50 7.45 10.51
CA SER A 194 -2.00 6.31 11.29
C SER A 194 -0.86 6.61 12.27
N GLY A 195 -0.61 7.89 12.55
CA GLY A 195 0.42 8.34 13.50
C GLY A 195 1.79 7.81 13.12
N GLY A 196 2.40 7.04 14.02
CA GLY A 196 3.77 6.57 13.90
C GLY A 196 4.05 5.72 12.66
N VAL A 197 3.06 5.01 12.11
CA VAL A 197 3.26 4.29 10.83
C VAL A 197 3.50 5.26 9.68
N ALA A 198 2.72 6.34 9.60
CA ALA A 198 2.92 7.36 8.58
C ALA A 198 4.28 8.05 8.76
N ASP A 199 4.67 8.37 9.99
CA ASP A 199 5.97 8.98 10.29
C ASP A 199 7.16 8.07 9.93
N ILE A 200 7.08 6.76 10.25
CA ILE A 200 8.08 5.76 9.84
C ILE A 200 8.19 5.75 8.32
N LEU A 201 7.07 5.69 7.60
CA LEU A 201 7.07 5.63 6.13
C LEU A 201 7.60 6.91 5.48
N VAL A 202 7.37 8.08 6.10
CA VAL A 202 7.96 9.35 5.67
C VAL A 202 9.48 9.32 5.82
N ASP A 203 9.99 8.94 6.99
CA ASP A 203 11.43 8.84 7.24
C ASP A 203 12.09 7.81 6.33
N TYR A 204 11.45 6.65 6.18
CA TYR A 204 11.92 5.56 5.33
C TYR A 204 11.99 5.99 3.86
N ASN A 205 10.93 6.59 3.32
CA ASN A 205 10.93 7.11 1.95
C ASN A 205 12.01 8.19 1.74
N ASN A 206 12.18 9.10 2.71
CA ASN A 206 13.22 10.13 2.64
C ASN A 206 14.63 9.52 2.65
N GLU A 207 14.86 8.45 3.41
CA GLU A 207 16.13 7.74 3.40
C GLU A 207 16.43 7.14 2.03
N MET A 208 15.43 6.49 1.40
CA MET A 208 15.62 5.87 0.08
C MET A 208 15.89 6.90 -1.01
N LYS A 209 15.21 8.06 -0.96
CA LYS A 209 15.47 9.19 -1.88
C LYS A 209 16.90 9.72 -1.83
N ASN A 210 17.59 9.57 -0.70
CA ASN A 210 18.95 10.08 -0.50
C ASN A 210 20.05 9.07 -0.88
N GLY A 211 19.69 8.02 -1.62
CA GLY A 211 20.63 7.05 -2.19
C GLY A 211 20.58 5.66 -1.57
N GLY A 212 19.80 5.48 -0.50
CA GLY A 212 19.60 4.19 0.16
C GLY A 212 20.85 3.61 0.82
N ASP A 213 20.69 3.00 1.98
CA ASP A 213 21.72 2.16 2.60
C ASP A 213 21.06 0.85 3.03
N PRO A 214 21.57 -0.34 2.65
CA PRO A 214 20.93 -1.60 2.95
C PRO A 214 20.68 -1.82 4.45
N GLU A 215 21.59 -1.36 5.32
CA GLU A 215 21.46 -1.53 6.76
C GLU A 215 20.40 -0.61 7.34
N ARG A 216 20.39 0.66 6.90
CA ARG A 216 19.37 1.65 7.32
C ARG A 216 17.99 1.29 6.77
N ALA A 217 17.89 0.82 5.52
CA ALA A 217 16.67 0.29 4.94
C ALA A 217 16.12 -0.88 5.77
N SER A 218 17.00 -1.83 6.12
CA SER A 218 16.65 -2.96 6.99
C SER A 218 16.20 -2.51 8.38
N ALA A 219 16.78 -1.44 8.93
CA ALA A 219 16.38 -0.87 10.22
C ALA A 219 14.97 -0.25 10.17
N TYR A 220 14.66 0.53 9.13
CA TYR A 220 13.31 1.06 8.92
C TYR A 220 12.30 -0.03 8.65
N GLN A 221 12.67 -1.06 7.87
CA GLN A 221 11.85 -2.24 7.65
C GLN A 221 11.52 -2.96 8.96
N GLU A 222 12.48 -3.07 9.87
CA GLU A 222 12.29 -3.64 11.20
C GLU A 222 11.32 -2.81 12.06
N LEU A 223 11.43 -1.48 12.03
CA LEU A 223 10.50 -0.59 12.72
C LEU A 223 9.07 -0.71 12.16
N LEU A 224 8.94 -0.73 10.82
CA LEU A 224 7.65 -0.85 10.17
C LEU A 224 6.96 -2.16 10.58
N ARG A 225 7.71 -3.28 10.62
CA ARG A 225 7.20 -4.57 11.11
C ARG A 225 6.71 -4.51 12.56
N ARG A 226 7.45 -3.85 13.45
CA ARG A 226 7.04 -3.69 14.85
C ARG A 226 5.75 -2.88 14.94
N ALA A 227 5.68 -1.75 14.25
CA ALA A 227 4.49 -0.90 14.22
C ALA A 227 3.26 -1.62 13.65
N VAL A 228 3.42 -2.38 12.57
CA VAL A 228 2.34 -3.22 12.00
C VAL A 228 1.93 -4.33 12.97
N SER A 229 2.87 -4.96 13.67
CA SER A 229 2.56 -5.97 14.69
C SER A 229 1.76 -5.36 15.85
N ASP A 230 2.12 -4.17 16.30
CA ASP A 230 1.43 -3.48 17.39
C ASP A 230 0.00 -3.10 16.96
N LEU A 231 -0.16 -2.55 15.75
CA LEU A 231 -1.47 -2.29 15.14
C LEU A 231 -2.32 -3.55 15.06
N LYS A 232 -1.74 -4.66 14.62
CA LYS A 232 -2.46 -5.94 14.57
C LYS A 232 -2.92 -6.39 15.94
N ILE A 233 -2.10 -6.25 16.98
CA ILE A 233 -2.49 -6.64 18.34
C ILE A 233 -3.65 -5.78 18.83
N GLU A 234 -3.60 -4.48 18.57
CA GLU A 234 -4.67 -3.54 18.93
C GLU A 234 -5.99 -3.88 18.23
N TYR A 235 -5.94 -4.15 16.91
CA TYR A 235 -7.14 -4.33 16.08
C TYR A 235 -7.63 -5.78 15.95
N SER A 236 -6.80 -6.77 16.27
CA SER A 236 -7.23 -8.19 16.34
C SER A 236 -8.07 -8.52 17.57
N GLN A 237 -8.14 -7.63 18.56
CA GLN A 237 -9.03 -7.77 19.72
C GLN A 237 -10.45 -7.29 19.43
N VAL A 238 -10.70 -6.69 18.26
CA VAL A 238 -11.96 -6.04 17.90
C VAL A 238 -12.83 -6.90 16.96
N ALA A 239 -12.27 -7.98 16.39
CA ALA A 239 -12.97 -8.94 15.53
C ALA A 239 -13.49 -10.17 16.29
#